data_AF-A0A0X8E286-F1
#
_entry.id   AF-A0A0X8E286-F1
#
_cell.length_a   1.000
_cell.length_b   1.000
_cell.length_c   1.000
_cell.angle_alpha   90.00
_cell.angle_beta   90.00
_cell.angle_gamma   90.00
#
_symmetry.space_group_name_H-M   'P 1'
#
loop_
_entity.id
_entity.type
_entity.pdbx_description
1 polymer ?
#
loop_
_entity_poly.entity_id
_entity_poly.type
_entity_poly.pdbx_seq_one_letter_code
_entity_poly.pdbx_strand_id
1 'polypeptide(L)'
;MSDATVPVNDVPPGESPLEAASDFASAPDAFQRLWTPHRMVYIQAGEPKGEHDCPFCVAPSLDDETALIVARGKHAYALLNLYPYNSGHLLICPYRHIASYDQATPEEVAEIGELTQTAMRVITEVSHCDGFNIGMNQGKVAGAGIAGHLHQHLVPRWASDANFFPIIAGTKALPRLLGDVRQEIADAWPIASTS
;
A
#
# COMPACT_ATOMS: atom_id res chain seq x y z
N MET A 1 -62.20 26.53 17.09
CA MET A 1 -61.62 25.86 15.90
C MET A 1 -60.81 26.91 15.19
N SER A 2 -59.54 27.03 15.58
CA SER A 2 -58.57 27.99 15.05
C SER A 2 -57.47 27.18 14.37
N ASP A 3 -57.50 27.19 13.05
CA ASP A 3 -56.51 26.55 12.20
C ASP A 3 -55.34 27.53 12.03
N ALA A 4 -54.20 27.22 12.64
CA ALA A 4 -52.99 28.01 12.57
C ALA A 4 -52.03 27.35 11.59
N THR A 5 -51.95 27.93 10.39
CA THR A 5 -50.97 27.62 9.36
C THR A 5 -49.56 27.93 9.86
N VAL A 6 -48.67 26.93 9.78
CA VAL A 6 -47.23 27.06 10.05
C VAL A 6 -46.56 27.78 8.87
N PRO A 7 -45.67 28.77 9.09
CA PRO A 7 -45.05 29.52 8.01
C PRO A 7 -43.95 28.69 7.31
N VAL A 8 -43.86 28.91 6.00
CA VAL A 8 -42.79 28.46 5.11
C VAL A 8 -41.53 29.27 5.43
N ASN A 9 -40.39 28.61 5.70
CA ASN A 9 -39.12 29.28 5.87
C ASN A 9 -38.59 29.77 4.52
N ASP A 10 -38.56 31.09 4.35
CA ASP A 10 -37.82 31.79 3.28
C ASP A 10 -36.30 31.63 3.50
N VAL A 11 -35.60 31.08 2.50
CA VAL A 11 -34.13 31.02 2.45
C VAL A 11 -33.62 32.20 1.60
N PRO A 12 -32.63 32.98 2.06
CA PRO A 12 -32.13 34.15 1.33
C PRO A 12 -31.35 33.79 0.05
N PRO A 13 -31.37 34.65 -1.00
CA PRO A 13 -30.68 34.37 -2.25
C PRO A 13 -29.20 34.76 -2.15
N GLY A 14 -28.29 33.78 -2.20
CA GLY A 14 -26.85 34.05 -2.21
C GLY A 14 -25.94 32.89 -1.76
N GLU A 15 -26.48 31.80 -1.24
CA GLU A 15 -25.71 30.59 -0.92
C GLU A 15 -25.99 29.54 -1.99
N SER A 16 -24.97 29.18 -2.77
CA SER A 16 -25.00 27.90 -3.50
C SER A 16 -25.20 26.82 -2.45
N PRO A 17 -26.19 25.92 -2.59
CA PRO A 17 -26.26 24.76 -1.72
C PRO A 17 -24.91 24.06 -1.82
N LEU A 18 -24.21 23.94 -0.68
CA LEU A 18 -23.09 23.02 -0.59
C LEU A 18 -23.72 21.63 -0.74
N GLU A 19 -23.73 21.13 -1.97
CA GLU A 19 -24.18 19.77 -2.28
C GLU A 19 -23.36 18.82 -1.40
N ALA A 20 -24.05 18.06 -0.55
CA ALA A 20 -23.39 17.10 0.30
C ALA A 20 -22.76 16.03 -0.59
N ALA A 21 -21.52 15.62 -0.29
CA ALA A 21 -20.83 14.59 -1.06
C ALA A 21 -21.59 13.24 -1.12
N SER A 22 -22.61 13.07 -0.27
CA SER A 22 -23.57 11.96 -0.28
C SER A 22 -24.55 11.96 -1.46
N ASP A 23 -24.75 13.12 -2.11
CA ASP A 23 -25.78 13.33 -3.13
C ASP A 23 -25.26 12.98 -4.54
N PHE A 24 -23.93 12.94 -4.71
CA PHE A 24 -23.33 12.20 -5.82
C PHE A 24 -23.41 10.73 -5.46
N ALA A 25 -24.09 9.95 -6.29
CA ALA A 25 -24.17 8.49 -6.19
C ALA A 25 -22.78 7.92 -5.89
N SER A 26 -22.49 7.71 -4.60
CA SER A 26 -21.32 7.02 -4.14
C SER A 26 -21.46 5.63 -4.70
N ALA A 27 -20.72 5.37 -5.80
CA ALA A 27 -20.66 4.06 -6.42
C ALA A 27 -20.44 3.06 -5.28
N PRO A 28 -21.35 2.08 -5.11
CA PRO A 28 -21.37 1.25 -3.92
C PRO A 28 -20.10 0.41 -3.89
N ASP A 29 -19.07 0.87 -3.16
CA ASP A 29 -17.98 0.09 -2.56
C ASP A 29 -17.40 -1.07 -3.39
N ALA A 30 -17.51 -1.00 -4.71
CA ALA A 30 -17.14 -2.08 -5.62
C ALA A 30 -15.61 -2.16 -5.71
N PHE A 31 -14.95 -1.00 -5.54
CA PHE A 31 -13.51 -0.86 -5.55
C PHE A 31 -12.82 -1.23 -4.22
N GLN A 32 -13.50 -1.50 -3.09
CA GLN A 32 -12.78 -2.11 -1.94
C GLN A 32 -12.86 -3.63 -1.94
N ARG A 33 -14.00 -4.20 -2.38
CA ARG A 33 -14.27 -5.64 -2.28
C ARG A 33 -13.48 -6.49 -3.26
N LEU A 34 -13.08 -5.91 -4.39
CA LEU A 34 -12.37 -6.61 -5.45
C LEU A 34 -10.85 -6.49 -5.39
N TRP A 35 -10.31 -5.55 -4.60
CA TRP A 35 -8.86 -5.34 -4.52
C TRP A 35 -8.10 -6.39 -3.73
N THR A 36 -8.78 -7.28 -3.00
CA THR A 36 -8.29 -8.64 -2.68
C THR A 36 -9.32 -9.43 -1.88
N PRO A 37 -9.95 -10.48 -2.44
CA PRO A 37 -10.73 -11.44 -1.65
C PRO A 37 -9.93 -12.01 -0.47
N HIS A 38 -8.60 -12.05 -0.57
CA HIS A 38 -7.70 -12.54 0.47
C HIS A 38 -7.38 -11.52 1.57
N ARG A 39 -7.60 -10.21 1.35
CA ARG A 39 -7.51 -9.18 2.40
C ARG A 39 -8.58 -9.40 3.47
N MET A 40 -9.72 -9.97 3.07
CA MET A 40 -10.77 -10.40 3.99
C MET A 40 -10.29 -11.46 4.98
N VAL A 41 -9.35 -12.35 4.60
CA VAL A 41 -8.83 -13.40 5.50
C VAL A 41 -8.04 -12.78 6.66
N TYR A 42 -7.25 -11.73 6.39
CA TYR A 42 -6.54 -11.00 7.46
C TYR A 42 -7.47 -10.12 8.29
N ILE A 43 -8.46 -9.46 7.66
CA ILE A 43 -9.46 -8.67 8.38
C ILE A 43 -10.30 -9.58 9.32
N GLN A 44 -10.58 -10.81 8.90
CA GLN A 44 -11.33 -11.80 9.70
C GLN A 44 -10.48 -12.46 10.80
N ALA A 45 -9.16 -12.63 10.59
CA ALA A 45 -8.24 -13.14 11.61
C ALA A 45 -7.97 -12.13 12.75
N GLY A 46 -8.33 -10.86 12.53
CA GLY A 46 -8.06 -9.76 13.47
C GLY A 46 -6.67 -9.17 13.25
N GLU A 47 -6.48 -7.92 13.69
CA GLU A 47 -5.17 -7.28 13.61
C GLU A 47 -4.14 -8.00 14.50
N PRO A 48 -2.87 -8.12 14.06
CA PRO A 48 -1.77 -8.56 14.91
C PRO A 48 -1.77 -7.79 16.23
N LYS A 49 -1.81 -8.51 17.36
CA LYS A 49 -1.93 -7.90 18.69
C LYS A 49 -0.57 -7.58 19.34
N GLY A 50 0.53 -7.85 18.66
CA GLY A 50 1.90 -7.56 19.10
C GLY A 50 2.95 -8.06 18.11
N GLU A 51 4.23 -7.92 18.47
CA GLU A 51 5.38 -8.28 17.62
C GLU A 51 5.35 -9.74 17.13
N HIS A 52 4.92 -10.68 17.98
CA HIS A 52 4.89 -12.10 17.66
C HIS A 52 3.85 -12.50 16.60
N ASP A 53 2.81 -11.66 16.41
CA ASP A 53 1.78 -11.88 15.38
C ASP A 53 2.01 -11.00 14.14
N CYS A 54 3.06 -10.16 14.14
CA CYS A 54 3.33 -9.23 13.06
C CYS A 54 4.08 -9.93 11.92
N PRO A 55 3.51 -10.00 10.70
CA PRO A 55 4.18 -10.67 9.59
C PRO A 55 5.49 -10.00 9.20
N PHE A 56 5.64 -8.68 9.43
CA PHE A 56 6.89 -7.96 9.17
C PHE A 56 7.97 -8.18 10.23
N CYS A 57 7.61 -8.60 11.45
CA CYS A 57 8.59 -9.07 12.44
C CYS A 57 9.00 -10.51 12.18
N VAL A 58 8.07 -11.34 11.69
CA VAL A 58 8.33 -12.76 11.39
C VAL A 58 9.15 -12.92 10.11
N ALA A 59 8.85 -12.16 9.05
CA ALA A 59 9.48 -12.31 7.73
C ALA A 59 11.02 -12.38 7.76
N PRO A 60 11.74 -11.51 8.50
CA PRO A 60 13.20 -11.59 8.59
C PRO A 60 13.75 -12.90 9.18
N SER A 61 12.96 -13.67 9.94
CA SER A 61 13.37 -14.96 10.52
C SER A 61 13.20 -16.16 9.57
N LEU A 62 12.47 -15.97 8.47
CA LEU A 62 12.29 -16.99 7.44
C LEU A 62 13.39 -16.86 6.38
N ASP A 63 13.52 -17.90 5.55
CA ASP A 63 14.28 -17.77 4.32
C ASP A 63 13.63 -16.73 3.40
N ASP A 64 14.47 -16.13 2.55
CA ASP A 64 14.00 -15.01 1.76
C ASP A 64 12.84 -15.41 0.85
N GLU A 65 12.92 -16.56 0.18
CA GLU A 65 11.93 -17.04 -0.79
C GLU A 65 10.54 -17.12 -0.16
N THR A 66 10.45 -17.79 0.99
CA THR A 66 9.21 -17.91 1.77
C THR A 66 8.67 -16.54 2.22
N ALA A 67 9.56 -15.63 2.64
CA ALA A 67 9.17 -14.29 3.10
C ALA A 67 8.96 -13.25 1.97
N LEU A 68 9.24 -13.63 0.72
CA LEU A 68 9.28 -12.73 -0.44
C LEU A 68 10.26 -11.55 -0.28
N ILE A 69 11.30 -11.69 0.54
CA ILE A 69 12.32 -10.66 0.77
C ILE A 69 13.26 -10.56 -0.44
N VAL A 70 13.39 -9.38 -1.04
CA VAL A 70 14.30 -9.15 -2.18
C VAL A 70 15.65 -8.61 -1.74
N ALA A 71 15.72 -7.92 -0.61
CA ALA A 71 16.95 -7.35 -0.10
C ALA A 71 16.91 -7.12 1.41
N ARG A 72 18.05 -7.30 2.07
CA ARG A 72 18.25 -7.07 3.49
C ARG A 72 19.32 -6.00 3.71
N GLY A 73 18.93 -4.92 4.37
CA GLY A 73 19.86 -3.93 4.93
C GLY A 73 20.18 -4.23 6.39
N LYS A 74 20.75 -3.24 7.08
CA LYS A 74 21.15 -3.27 8.49
C LYS A 74 20.02 -2.90 9.45
N HIS A 75 19.20 -1.92 9.07
CA HIS A 75 18.10 -1.32 9.84
C HIS A 75 16.72 -1.59 9.21
N ALA A 76 16.66 -1.84 7.91
CA ALA A 76 15.48 -2.08 7.12
C ALA A 76 15.71 -3.16 6.05
N TYR A 77 14.63 -3.63 5.45
CA TYR A 77 14.64 -4.62 4.39
C TYR A 77 13.50 -4.36 3.41
N ALA A 78 13.58 -4.95 2.22
CA ALA A 78 12.58 -4.84 1.17
C ALA A 78 12.00 -6.21 0.83
N LEU A 79 10.68 -6.29 0.68
CA LEU A 79 9.94 -7.50 0.33
C LEU A 79 8.79 -7.20 -0.63
N LEU A 80 8.36 -8.17 -1.43
CA LEU A 80 7.15 -7.99 -2.24
C LEU A 80 5.90 -7.96 -1.37
N ASN A 81 4.96 -7.12 -1.78
CA ASN A 81 3.62 -7.19 -1.25
C ASN A 81 2.92 -8.45 -1.79
N LEU A 82 2.43 -9.31 -0.88
CA LEU A 82 1.66 -10.51 -1.22
C LEU A 82 0.40 -10.19 -2.03
N TYR A 83 -0.12 -8.96 -1.89
CA TYR A 83 -1.31 -8.46 -2.58
C TYR A 83 -0.96 -7.20 -3.39
N PRO A 84 -0.24 -7.35 -4.51
CA PRO A 84 0.37 -6.20 -5.16
C PRO A 84 -0.63 -5.41 -6.01
N TYR A 85 -0.49 -4.07 -6.06
CA TYR A 85 -1.29 -3.20 -6.93
C TYR A 85 -0.87 -3.37 -8.41
N ASN A 86 0.41 -3.65 -8.61
CA ASN A 86 1.10 -3.90 -9.87
C ASN A 86 2.25 -4.88 -9.62
N SER A 87 2.67 -5.61 -10.66
CA SER A 87 3.87 -6.44 -10.57
C SER A 87 5.07 -5.59 -10.11
N GLY A 88 5.86 -6.12 -9.17
CA GLY A 88 6.98 -5.39 -8.54
C GLY A 88 6.57 -4.44 -7.41
N HIS A 89 5.33 -4.48 -6.92
CA HIS A 89 4.94 -3.73 -5.71
C HIS A 89 5.75 -4.22 -4.49
N LEU A 90 6.69 -3.40 -4.04
CA LEU A 90 7.51 -3.64 -2.86
C LEU A 90 6.99 -2.89 -1.63
N LEU A 91 7.29 -3.46 -0.48
CA LEU A 91 7.26 -2.83 0.82
C LEU A 91 8.70 -2.66 1.31
N ILE A 92 9.02 -1.51 1.90
CA ILE A 92 10.27 -1.29 2.65
C ILE A 92 9.91 -1.10 4.12
N CYS A 93 10.47 -1.94 4.98
CA CYS A 93 10.11 -2.02 6.39
C CYS A 93 11.37 -1.93 7.27
N PRO A 94 11.37 -1.16 8.37
CA PRO A 94 12.40 -1.32 9.40
C PRO A 94 12.27 -2.71 10.06
N TYR A 95 13.37 -3.25 10.58
CA TYR A 95 13.32 -4.46 11.40
C TYR A 95 12.59 -4.22 12.73
N ARG A 96 12.77 -3.03 13.31
CA ARG A 96 12.14 -2.66 14.57
C ARG A 96 10.64 -2.46 14.40
N HIS A 97 9.85 -2.97 15.35
CA HIS A 97 8.41 -2.82 15.36
C HIS A 97 8.01 -1.41 15.82
N ILE A 98 7.84 -0.51 14.85
CA ILE A 98 7.31 0.85 15.08
C ILE A 98 6.09 1.08 14.23
N ALA A 99 5.09 1.77 14.76
CA ALA A 99 3.83 1.98 14.05
C ALA A 99 3.93 3.11 13.02
N SER A 100 4.66 4.17 13.37
CA SER A 100 4.62 5.43 12.62
C SER A 100 6.00 5.96 12.27
N TYR A 101 6.07 6.71 11.17
CA TYR A 101 7.35 7.19 10.61
C TYR A 101 8.09 8.16 11.53
N ASP A 102 7.37 8.93 12.35
CA ASP A 102 7.96 9.82 13.36
C ASP A 102 8.68 9.08 14.49
N GLN A 103 8.48 7.77 14.62
CA GLN A 103 9.19 6.92 15.58
C GLN A 103 10.50 6.36 15.03
N ALA A 104 10.76 6.48 13.72
CA ALA A 104 11.95 5.95 13.08
C ALA A 104 13.20 6.73 13.50
N THR A 105 14.32 6.02 13.69
CA THR A 105 15.61 6.67 13.95
C THR A 105 16.17 7.29 12.67
N PRO A 106 17.12 8.24 12.75
CA PRO A 106 17.77 8.79 11.57
C PRO A 106 18.41 7.74 10.66
N GLU A 107 18.98 6.67 11.23
CA GLU A 107 19.58 5.57 10.49
C GLU A 107 18.53 4.72 9.76
N GLU A 108 17.40 4.44 10.41
CA GLU A 108 16.26 3.74 9.78
C GLU A 108 15.69 4.56 8.62
N VAL A 109 15.50 5.87 8.82
CA VAL A 109 15.02 6.78 7.76
C VAL A 109 15.98 6.81 6.57
N ALA A 110 17.28 6.93 6.83
CA ALA A 110 18.30 6.95 5.78
C ALA A 110 18.28 5.65 4.97
N GLU A 111 18.28 4.50 5.64
CA GLU A 111 18.34 3.21 4.94
C GLU A 111 17.02 2.87 4.22
N ILE A 112 15.86 3.23 4.78
CA ILE A 112 14.58 3.14 4.05
C ILE A 112 14.67 3.94 2.74
N GLY A 113 15.23 5.16 2.79
CA GLY A 113 15.45 5.99 1.61
C GLY A 113 16.43 5.37 0.60
N GLU A 114 17.52 4.78 1.06
CA GLU A 114 18.51 4.10 0.20
C GLU A 114 17.95 2.85 -0.48
N LEU A 115 17.22 2.02 0.27
CA LEU A 115 16.52 0.84 -0.26
C LEU A 115 15.45 1.25 -1.27
N THR A 116 14.72 2.34 -1.01
CA THR A 116 13.74 2.90 -1.94
C THR A 116 14.39 3.29 -3.27
N GLN A 117 15.49 4.05 -3.22
CA GLN A 117 16.19 4.49 -4.43
C GLN A 117 16.78 3.30 -5.21
N THR A 118 17.28 2.29 -4.50
CA THR A 118 17.80 1.06 -5.12
C THR A 118 16.68 0.28 -5.79
N ALA A 119 15.56 0.07 -5.10
CA ALA A 119 14.37 -0.58 -5.64
C ALA A 119 13.86 0.11 -6.91
N MET A 120 13.83 1.45 -6.95
CA MET A 120 13.42 2.17 -8.16
C MET A 120 14.33 1.84 -9.35
N ARG A 121 15.66 1.89 -9.17
CA ARG A 121 16.62 1.57 -10.24
C ARG A 121 16.46 0.13 -10.73
N VAL A 122 16.45 -0.82 -9.79
CA VAL A 122 16.34 -2.25 -10.07
C VAL A 122 15.02 -2.56 -10.80
N ILE A 123 13.89 -2.04 -10.32
CA ILE A 123 12.60 -2.33 -10.95
C ILE A 123 12.47 -1.65 -12.31
N THR A 124 13.02 -0.44 -12.50
CA THR A 124 13.09 0.16 -13.84
C THR A 124 13.86 -0.71 -14.82
N GLU A 125 14.98 -1.30 -14.39
CA GLU A 125 15.78 -2.20 -15.23
C GLU A 125 15.04 -3.51 -15.56
N VAL A 126 14.47 -4.18 -14.54
CA VAL A 126 13.83 -5.49 -14.68
C VAL A 126 12.49 -5.42 -15.42
N SER A 127 11.71 -4.36 -15.19
CA SER A 127 10.31 -4.30 -15.62
C SER A 127 10.00 -3.22 -16.66
N HIS A 128 10.96 -2.32 -16.94
CA HIS A 128 10.78 -1.18 -17.83
C HIS A 128 9.52 -0.35 -17.51
N CYS A 129 9.27 -0.13 -16.22
CA CYS A 129 8.18 0.75 -15.78
C CYS A 129 8.46 2.22 -16.10
N ASP A 130 7.39 3.00 -16.30
CA ASP A 130 7.44 4.40 -16.69
C ASP A 130 7.52 5.36 -15.49
N GLY A 131 7.22 4.87 -14.28
CA GLY A 131 7.25 5.67 -13.06
C GLY A 131 6.86 4.88 -11.82
N PHE A 132 6.71 5.61 -10.69
CA PHE A 132 6.43 5.00 -9.39
C PHE A 132 5.44 5.84 -8.56
N ASN A 133 4.62 5.17 -7.76
CA ASN A 133 4.03 5.77 -6.56
C ASN A 133 4.78 5.29 -5.32
N ILE A 134 5.10 6.22 -4.44
CA ILE A 134 5.79 5.96 -3.19
C ILE A 134 4.99 6.60 -2.06
N GLY A 135 4.71 5.86 -0.99
CA GLY A 135 3.91 6.39 0.11
C GLY A 135 3.80 5.47 1.32
N MET A 136 3.29 6.01 2.41
CA MET A 136 3.02 5.31 3.67
C MET A 136 1.62 5.68 4.15
N ASN A 137 0.84 4.69 4.53
CA ASN A 137 -0.43 4.94 5.23
C ASN A 137 -0.14 4.91 6.73
N GLN A 138 -0.42 6.00 7.46
CA GLN A 138 -0.11 6.12 8.88
C GLN A 138 -1.36 6.02 9.75
N GLY A 139 -1.45 4.92 10.51
CA GLY A 139 -2.60 4.61 11.36
C GLY A 139 -3.77 3.96 10.61
N LYS A 140 -4.68 3.36 11.38
CA LYS A 140 -5.81 2.57 10.84
C LYS A 140 -6.71 3.38 9.90
N VAL A 141 -7.00 4.63 10.26
CA VAL A 141 -7.90 5.52 9.50
C VAL A 141 -7.30 5.90 8.14
N ALA A 142 -5.96 5.97 8.04
CA ALA A 142 -5.28 6.21 6.77
C ALA A 142 -5.23 4.96 5.86
N GLY A 143 -5.79 3.84 6.29
CA GLY A 143 -5.84 2.61 5.50
C GLY A 143 -4.58 1.74 5.60
N ALA A 144 -3.78 1.89 6.66
CA ALA A 144 -2.65 0.99 6.93
C ALA A 144 -3.16 -0.44 7.12
N GLY A 145 -2.73 -1.37 6.27
CA GLY A 145 -3.15 -2.77 6.35
C GLY A 145 -2.64 -3.46 7.62
N ILE A 146 -1.44 -3.11 8.05
CA ILE A 146 -0.83 -3.53 9.32
C ILE A 146 -0.39 -2.24 10.03
N ALA A 147 -1.30 -1.64 10.79
CA ALA A 147 -1.07 -0.33 11.39
C ALA A 147 0.00 -0.30 12.48
N GLY A 148 0.38 -1.46 13.04
CA GLY A 148 1.38 -1.55 14.12
C GLY A 148 2.83 -1.53 13.65
N HIS A 149 3.09 -1.71 12.34
CA HIS A 149 4.45 -1.79 11.82
C HIS A 149 4.59 -1.00 10.51
N LEU A 150 5.45 0.00 10.53
CA LEU A 150 5.74 0.93 9.45
C LEU A 150 6.18 0.18 8.19
N HIS A 151 5.58 0.52 7.06
CA HIS A 151 5.99 0.00 5.75
C HIS A 151 5.74 1.05 4.68
N GLN A 152 6.76 1.31 3.88
CA GLN A 152 6.66 2.18 2.72
C GLN A 152 6.29 1.37 1.49
N HIS A 153 5.24 1.77 0.81
CA HIS A 153 4.88 1.23 -0.50
C HIS A 153 5.76 1.84 -1.58
N LEU A 154 6.23 0.99 -2.49
CA LEU A 154 6.80 1.39 -3.77
C LEU A 154 6.06 0.60 -4.87
N VAL A 155 5.28 1.30 -5.67
CA VAL A 155 4.40 0.71 -6.68
C VAL A 155 4.87 1.16 -8.08
N PRO A 156 5.41 0.26 -8.90
CA PRO A 156 5.76 0.55 -10.29
C PRO A 156 4.50 0.86 -11.11
N ARG A 157 4.60 1.82 -12.03
CA ARG A 157 3.51 2.31 -12.87
C ARG A 157 3.89 2.27 -14.34
N TRP A 158 2.90 2.01 -15.19
CA TRP A 158 3.01 2.12 -16.65
C TRP A 158 1.95 3.09 -17.17
N ALA A 159 2.24 3.79 -18.26
CA ALA A 159 1.32 4.74 -18.87
C ALA A 159 -0.06 4.13 -19.19
N SER A 160 -0.13 2.81 -19.43
CA SER A 160 -1.35 2.07 -19.77
C SER A 160 -1.91 1.19 -18.64
N ASP A 161 -1.40 1.30 -17.40
CA ASP A 161 -1.84 0.39 -16.32
C ASP A 161 -3.20 0.76 -15.69
N ALA A 162 -3.72 1.94 -16.01
CA ALA A 162 -5.03 2.46 -15.62
C ALA A 162 -5.98 2.53 -16.82
N ASN A 163 -5.97 1.51 -17.68
CA ASN A 163 -6.92 1.41 -18.79
C ASN A 163 -8.35 1.12 -18.30
N PHE A 164 -9.33 1.37 -19.16
CA PHE A 164 -10.77 1.21 -18.90
C PHE A 164 -11.20 -0.21 -18.47
N PHE A 165 -10.47 -1.25 -18.92
CA PHE A 165 -10.82 -2.65 -18.69
C PHE A 165 -10.81 -3.07 -17.20
N PRO A 166 -9.73 -2.83 -16.42
CA PRO A 166 -9.73 -3.09 -14.97
C PRO A 166 -10.84 -2.35 -14.19
N ILE A 167 -11.25 -1.17 -14.66
CA ILE A 167 -12.27 -0.33 -14.00
C ILE A 167 -13.67 -0.92 -14.19
N ILE A 168 -13.99 -1.45 -15.38
CA ILE A 168 -15.30 -2.07 -15.66
C ILE A 168 -15.35 -3.53 -15.22
N ALA A 169 -14.27 -4.30 -15.43
CA ALA A 169 -14.24 -5.72 -15.12
C ALA A 169 -14.06 -6.01 -13.62
N GLY A 170 -13.77 -4.98 -12.81
CA GLY A 170 -13.54 -5.12 -11.38
C GLY A 170 -12.36 -6.04 -11.04
N THR A 171 -11.52 -6.40 -12.01
CA THR A 171 -10.46 -7.39 -11.87
C THR A 171 -9.23 -6.89 -12.61
N LYS A 172 -8.08 -6.96 -11.94
CA LYS A 172 -6.77 -6.67 -12.54
C LYS A 172 -5.98 -7.97 -12.57
N ALA A 173 -5.76 -8.50 -13.77
CA ALA A 173 -4.87 -9.64 -13.94
C ALA A 173 -3.43 -9.18 -13.63
N LEU A 174 -2.78 -9.84 -12.68
CA LEU A 174 -1.34 -9.74 -12.49
C LEU A 174 -0.70 -10.84 -13.36
N PRO A 175 -0.02 -10.48 -14.46
CA PRO A 175 0.38 -11.46 -15.48
C PRO A 175 1.57 -12.34 -15.07
N ARG A 176 2.14 -12.15 -13.87
CA ARG A 176 3.39 -12.80 -13.43
C ARG A 176 3.27 -13.38 -12.03
N LEU A 177 3.90 -14.53 -11.80
CA LEU A 177 3.96 -15.18 -10.49
C LEU A 177 4.83 -14.36 -9.54
N LEU A 178 4.44 -14.29 -8.27
CA LEU A 178 5.17 -13.52 -7.25
C LEU A 178 6.59 -14.04 -7.04
N GLY A 179 6.80 -15.37 -7.06
CA GLY A 179 8.12 -15.99 -6.92
C GLY A 179 9.09 -15.56 -8.02
N ASP A 180 8.65 -15.59 -9.29
CA ASP A 180 9.47 -15.19 -10.43
C ASP A 180 9.86 -13.71 -10.35
N VAL A 181 8.90 -12.85 -10.01
CA VAL A 181 9.14 -11.40 -9.85
C VAL A 181 10.12 -11.14 -8.69
N ARG A 182 9.97 -11.87 -7.58
CA ARG A 182 10.88 -11.78 -6.44
C ARG A 182 12.29 -12.15 -6.85
N GLN A 183 12.45 -13.26 -7.58
CA GLN A 183 13.74 -13.77 -8.00
C GLN A 183 14.46 -12.77 -8.92
N GLU A 184 13.77 -12.25 -9.94
CA GLU A 184 14.37 -11.27 -10.87
C GLU A 184 14.80 -9.98 -10.17
N ILE A 185 13.99 -9.46 -9.25
CA ILE A 185 14.36 -8.25 -8.49
C ILE A 185 15.54 -8.53 -7.55
N ALA A 186 15.55 -9.69 -6.89
CA ALA A 186 16.65 -10.08 -6.01
C ALA A 186 17.97 -10.28 -6.78
N ASP A 187 17.91 -10.93 -7.95
CA ASP A 187 19.08 -11.18 -8.80
C ASP A 187 19.69 -9.89 -9.37
N ALA A 188 18.83 -8.90 -9.67
CA ALA A 188 19.26 -7.57 -10.13
C ALA A 188 19.66 -6.64 -8.97
N TRP A 189 19.49 -7.05 -7.70
CA TRP A 189 19.84 -6.19 -6.58
C TRP A 189 21.36 -6.06 -6.43
N PRO A 190 21.90 -4.84 -6.27
CA PRO A 190 23.34 -4.66 -6.17
C PRO A 190 23.88 -5.31 -4.89
N ILE A 191 24.89 -6.17 -5.05
CA ILE A 191 25.64 -6.74 -3.93
C ILE A 191 26.46 -5.62 -3.31
N ALA A 192 26.37 -5.44 -1.99
CA ALA A 192 27.19 -4.47 -1.27
C ALA A 192 28.67 -4.71 -1.60
N SER A 193 29.30 -3.73 -2.26
CA SER A 193 30.74 -3.77 -2.52
C SER A 193 31.43 -3.62 -1.18
N THR A 194 31.91 -4.71 -0.59
CA THR A 194 32.83 -4.66 0.54
C THR A 194 34.05 -3.86 0.11
N SER A 195 34.10 -2.60 0.53
CA SER A 195 35.26 -1.70 0.39
C SER A 195 35.96 -1.62 1.73
#